data_AF-A0A6M4NNR2-F1
#
_entry.id   AF-A0A6M4NNR2-F1
#
_cell.length_a   1.000
_cell.length_b   1.000
_cell.length_c   1.000
_cell.angle_alpha   90.00
_cell.angle_beta   90.00
_cell.angle_gamma   90.00
#
_symmetry.space_group_name_H-M   'P 1'
#
loop_
_entity.id
_entity.type
_entity.pdbx_description
1 polymer ?
#
loop_
_entity_poly.entity_id
_entity_poly.type
_entity_poly.pdbx_seq_one_letter_code
_entity_poly.pdbx_strand_id
1 'polypeptide(L)' 'MTKLIAQESKLHPNKFHLVGIDSGKGIAYAIRHGRTSDLRVWRLDILVNQVRDMGFENIEVQLINKTHA' A
#
# COMPACT_ATOMS: atom_id res chain seq x y z
N MET A 1 -11.81 -1.66 13.63
CA MET A 1 -11.87 -0.88 12.38
C MET A 1 -10.80 -1.43 11.46
N THR A 2 -11.18 -1.81 10.24
CA THR A 2 -10.22 -2.31 9.24
C THR A 2 -9.71 -1.14 8.43
N LYS A 3 -8.39 -0.99 8.30
CA LYS A 3 -7.74 0.09 7.55
C LYS A 3 -6.81 -0.45 6.48
N LEU A 4 -6.65 0.30 5.40
CA LEU A 4 -5.65 0.05 4.36
C LEU A 4 -4.68 1.21 4.25
N ILE A 5 -3.39 0.88 4.26
CA ILE A 5 -2.29 1.85 4.20
C ILE A 5 -1.36 1.50 3.03
N ALA A 6 -1.12 2.46 2.15
CA ALA A 6 -0.01 2.43 1.19
C ALA A 6 1.22 3.10 1.82
N GLN A 7 2.22 2.30 2.19
CA GLN A 7 3.47 2.75 2.80
C GLN A 7 4.57 2.88 1.74
N GLU A 8 5.15 4.06 1.58
CA GLU A 8 6.31 4.23 0.71
C GLU A 8 7.54 3.43 1.20
N SER A 9 8.34 2.93 0.28
CA SER A 9 9.56 2.17 0.54
C SER A 9 10.72 3.09 0.88
N LYS A 10 11.43 2.76 1.98
CA LYS A 10 12.66 3.46 2.37
C LYS A 10 13.80 3.27 1.38
N LEU A 11 13.84 2.14 0.68
CA LEU A 11 14.94 1.77 -0.22
C LEU A 11 14.67 2.17 -1.67
N HIS A 12 13.40 2.34 -2.04
CA HIS A 12 12.98 2.55 -3.41
C HIS A 12 11.96 3.70 -3.46
N PRO A 13 12.39 4.93 -3.77
CA PRO A 13 11.49 6.07 -3.91
C PRO A 13 10.34 5.76 -4.86
N ASN A 14 9.13 6.26 -4.58
CA ASN A 14 7.92 6.02 -5.36
C ASN A 14 7.47 4.55 -5.44
N LYS A 15 8.03 3.66 -4.61
CA LYS A 15 7.54 2.28 -4.46
C LYS A 15 6.70 2.18 -3.20
N PHE A 16 5.48 1.68 -3.31
CA PHE A 16 4.56 1.56 -2.18
C PHE A 16 4.29 0.09 -1.83
N HIS A 17 4.11 -0.20 -0.56
CA HIS A 17 3.64 -1.48 -0.04
C HIS A 17 2.24 -1.30 0.53
N LEU A 18 1.32 -2.21 0.22
CA LEU A 18 -0.03 -2.15 0.75
C LEU A 18 -0.14 -3.01 2.01
N VAL A 19 -0.65 -2.41 3.10
CA VAL A 19 -0.82 -3.06 4.41
C VAL A 19 -2.28 -2.94 4.83
N GLY A 20 -2.91 -4.06 5.15
CA GLY A 20 -4.22 -4.10 5.80
C GLY A 20 -4.07 -4.24 7.30
N ILE A 21 -4.83 -3.49 8.08
CA ILE A 21 -4.83 -3.55 9.55
C ILE A 21 -6.24 -3.87 10.02
N ASP A 22 -6.41 -4.97 10.74
CA ASP A 22 -7.63 -5.27 11.49
C ASP A 22 -7.40 -4.91 12.97
N SER A 23 -7.86 -3.72 13.35
CA SER A 23 -7.69 -3.24 14.72
C SER A 23 -8.55 -4.01 15.74
N GLY A 24 -9.59 -4.72 15.29
CA GLY A 24 -10.44 -5.52 16.18
C GLY A 24 -9.75 -6.82 16.61
N LYS A 25 -8.91 -7.37 15.72
CA LYS A 25 -8.13 -8.59 15.99
C LYS A 25 -6.67 -8.33 16.36
N GLY A 26 -6.19 -7.09 16.22
CA GLY A 26 -4.79 -6.74 16.44
C GLY A 26 -3.84 -7.35 15.39
N ILE A 27 -4.31 -7.56 14.16
CA ILE A 27 -3.54 -8.20 13.09
C ILE A 27 -3.26 -7.20 11.97
N ALA A 28 -2.04 -7.23 11.45
CA ALA A 28 -1.66 -6.55 10.21
C ALA A 28 -1.27 -7.55 9.13
N TYR A 29 -1.72 -7.32 7.90
CA TYR A 29 -1.50 -8.16 6.73
C TYR A 29 -0.73 -7.39 5.68
N ALA A 30 0.33 -7.98 5.14
CA ALA A 30 1.01 -7.44 3.97
C ALA A 30 0.27 -7.90 2.70
N ILE A 31 -0.34 -6.96 1.97
CA ILE A 31 -1.03 -7.26 0.72
C ILE A 31 0.00 -7.25 -0.41
N ARG A 32 0.21 -8.43 -0.99
CA ARG A 32 1.14 -8.62 -2.09
C ARG A 32 0.36 -8.52 -3.41
N HIS A 33 0.83 -7.66 -4.30
CA HIS A 33 0.46 -7.69 -5.72
C HIS A 33 0.98 -9.01 -6.34
N GLY A 34 0.15 -9.67 -7.16
CA GLY A 34 0.56 -10.82 -7.95
C GLY A 34 1.56 -10.40 -9.04
N ARG A 35 2.66 -11.13 -9.22
CA ARG A 35 3.72 -10.77 -10.18
C ARG A 35 3.16 -10.59 -11.59
N THR A 36 3.12 -9.35 -12.08
CA THR A 36 2.88 -9.07 -13.50
C THR A 36 4.17 -8.52 -14.11
N SER A 37 4.45 -8.94 -15.35
CA SER A 37 5.67 -8.63 -16.12
C SER A 37 5.97 -7.13 -16.19
N ASP A 38 4.91 -6.32 -16.32
CA ASP A 38 5.02 -4.94 -16.81
C ASP A 38 4.92 -3.88 -15.70
N LEU A 39 4.71 -4.28 -14.44
CA LEU A 39 4.30 -3.39 -13.34
C LEU A 39 5.29 -3.34 -12.16
N ARG A 40 6.60 -3.36 -12.44
CA ARG A 40 7.60 -3.17 -11.36
C ARG A 40 7.60 -1.76 -10.76
N VAL A 41 6.92 -0.81 -11.39
CA VAL A 41 6.57 0.48 -10.79
C VAL A 41 5.23 0.31 -10.09
N TRP A 42 5.26 0.23 -8.76
CA TRP A 42 4.04 0.19 -7.93
C TRP A 42 3.40 1.57 -7.96
N ARG A 43 2.70 1.88 -9.04
CA ARG A 43 1.95 3.12 -9.13
C ARG A 43 0.71 3.04 -8.26
N LEU A 44 0.41 4.14 -7.58
CA LEU A 44 -0.72 4.24 -6.66
C LEU A 44 -2.06 3.92 -7.33
N ASP A 45 -2.22 4.19 -8.63
CA ASP A 45 -3.44 3.86 -9.39
C ASP A 45 -3.70 2.35 -9.47
N ILE A 46 -2.66 1.53 -9.60
CA ILE A 46 -2.81 0.06 -9.62
C ILE A 46 -3.25 -0.44 -8.24
N LEU A 47 -2.66 0.11 -7.17
CA LEU A 47 -3.07 -0.20 -5.80
C LEU A 47 -4.52 0.20 -5.54
N VAL A 48 -4.92 1.41 -5.98
CA VAL A 48 -6.30 1.90 -5.83
C VAL A 48 -7.28 1.00 -6.57
N ASN A 49 -6.96 0.55 -7.79
CA ASN A 49 -7.81 -0.39 -8.52
C ASN A 49 -7.96 -1.72 -7.77
N GLN A 50 -6.85 -2.30 -7.29
CA GLN A 50 -6.89 -3.54 -6.51
C GLN A 50 -7.71 -3.39 -5.22
N VAL A 51 -7.57 -2.26 -4.52
CA VAL A 51 -8.31 -1.96 -3.29
C VAL A 51 -9.81 -1.80 -3.57
N ARG A 52 -10.18 -1.18 -4.69
CA ARG A 52 -11.57 -1.07 -5.15
C ARG A 52 -12.17 -2.45 -5.44
N ASP A 53 -11.43 -3.31 -6.13
CA ASP A 53 -11.89 -4.68 -6.44
C ASP A 53 -12.09 -5.54 -5.17
N MET A 54 -11.35 -5.23 -4.10
CA MET A 54 -11.51 -5.83 -2.77
C MET A 54 -12.69 -5.27 -1.97
N GLY A 55 -13.40 -4.26 -2.48
CA GLY A 55 -14.58 -3.67 -1.84
C GLY A 55 -14.29 -2.58 -0.80
N PHE A 56 -13.08 -2.02 -0.80
CA PHE A 56 -12.73 -0.92 0.10
C PHE A 56 -12.99 0.44 -0.56
N GLU A 57 -13.41 1.41 0.24
CA GLU A 57 -13.76 2.76 -0.21
C GLU A 57 -12.61 3.78 -0.09
N ASN A 58 -11.61 3.48 0.74
CA ASN A 58 -10.50 4.39 1.02
C ASN A 58 -9.15 3.66 1.22
N ILE A 59 -8.08 4.42 1.01
CA ILE A 59 -6.70 4.03 1.31
C ILE A 59 -5.94 5.25 1.85
N GLU A 60 -5.22 5.07 2.96
CA GLU A 60 -4.34 6.10 3.52
C GLU A 60 -2.93 5.95 2.91
N VAL A 61 -2.33 7.04 2.42
CA VAL A 61 -0.98 7.02 1.85
C VAL A 61 0.02 7.62 2.84
N GLN A 62 1.10 6.91 3.13
CA GLN A 62 2.19 7.37 3.98
C GLN A 62 3.46 7.54 3.16
N LEU A 63 3.89 8.79 3.05
CA LEU A 63 5.17 9.17 2.45
C LEU A 63 6.27 9.09 3.50
N ILE A 64 7.49 8.78 3.08
CA ILE A 64 8.63 8.86 3.99
C ILE A 64 9.13 10.29 4.02
N ASN A 65 9.25 10.84 5.22
CA ASN A 65 9.84 12.15 5.42
C ASN A 65 11.29 12.12 4.89
N LYS A 66 11.58 12.86 3.83
CA LYS A 66 12.95 13.03 3.34
C LYS A 66 13.61 14.06 4.24
N THR A 67 14.42 13.61 5.18
CA THR A 67 15.34 14.52 5.86
C THR A 67 16.30 15.04 4.81
N HIS A 68 16.14 16.31 4.41
CA HIS A 68 17.14 17.00 3.60
C HIS A 68 18.40 17.10 4.47
N ALA A 69 19.38 16.23 4.19
CA ALA A 69 20.73 16.33 4.70
C ALA A 69 21.51 17.39 3.90
#